data_AF-A0A7K4ARD5-F1
#
_entry.id   AF-A0A7K4ARD5-F1
#
_cell.length_a   1.000
_cell.length_b   1.000
_cell.length_c   1.000
_cell.angle_alpha   90.00
_cell.angle_beta   90.00
_cell.angle_gamma   90.00
#
_symmetry.space_group_name_H-M   'P 1'
#
loop_
_entity.id
_entity.type
_entity.pdbx_description
1 polymer ?
#
loop_
_entity_poly.entity_id
_entity_poly.type
_entity_poly.pdbx_seq_one_letter_code
_entity_poly.pdbx_strand_id
1 'polypeptide(L)'
;TALGITGIWRRSVTDGPFLPFKPGTIIALAKKELDAGTKVDRALTIILVIAILSSVIALAYVIAVPRQGESFSEFYILGPGGKAANYPQNLTVGEDTWVTVGIANHNHRTINYTVEVWLVNYTYADNITTIHHLYYMDTFNKTLDHVEVDLEKKWTAQYEKNYTFSVPAETVEGKYKLWFLLKEDGKVYDGAKDSDLRGTGAESYFLDYIGDRDAYTLNLNLNITA
;
A
#
# COMPACT_ATOMS: atom_id res chain seq x y z
N THR A 1 -38.70 60.81 29.76
CA THR A 1 -37.87 60.16 30.79
C THR A 1 -38.61 59.06 31.54
N ALA A 2 -39.91 59.20 31.86
CA ALA A 2 -40.68 58.15 32.56
C ALA A 2 -40.90 56.83 31.76
N LEU A 3 -41.11 56.90 30.45
CA LEU A 3 -41.34 55.71 29.59
C LEU A 3 -40.10 54.82 29.42
N GLY A 4 -38.90 55.37 29.56
CA GLY A 4 -37.66 54.58 29.51
C GLY A 4 -37.45 53.74 30.77
N ILE A 5 -37.81 54.29 31.93
CA ILE A 5 -37.68 53.63 33.23
C ILE A 5 -38.65 52.45 33.33
N THR A 6 -39.88 52.60 32.85
CA THR A 6 -40.87 51.50 32.82
C THR A 6 -40.46 50.39 31.86
N GLY A 7 -39.85 50.73 30.71
CA GLY A 7 -39.29 49.74 29.78
C GLY A 7 -38.12 48.96 30.37
N ILE A 8 -37.23 49.62 31.10
CA ILE A 8 -36.09 48.98 31.79
C ILE A 8 -36.57 48.08 32.94
N TRP A 9 -37.53 48.54 33.74
CA TRP A 9 -38.11 47.75 34.81
C TRP A 9 -38.85 46.51 34.27
N ARG A 10 -39.60 46.66 33.18
CA ARG A 10 -40.27 45.53 32.53
C ARG A 10 -39.27 44.50 31.99
N ARG A 11 -38.11 44.95 31.48
CA ARG A 11 -37.01 44.07 31.05
C ARG A 11 -36.29 43.39 32.21
N SER A 12 -36.21 44.01 33.39
CA SER A 12 -35.57 43.41 34.56
C SER A 12 -36.45 42.38 35.29
N VAL A 13 -37.77 42.40 35.07
CA VAL A 13 -38.72 41.49 35.74
C VAL A 13 -39.22 40.37 34.80
N THR A 14 -38.89 40.42 33.51
CA THR A 14 -39.13 39.29 32.60
C THR A 14 -38.12 38.18 32.86
N ASP A 15 -38.61 37.01 33.26
CA ASP A 15 -37.86 35.76 33.12
C ASP A 15 -37.27 35.69 31.69
N GLY A 16 -36.04 35.19 31.59
CA GLY A 16 -35.33 35.09 30.32
C GLY A 16 -36.19 34.46 29.21
N PRO A 17 -35.84 34.69 27.93
CA PRO A 17 -36.64 34.26 26.78
C PRO A 17 -37.11 32.81 26.95
N PHE A 18 -38.38 32.53 26.63
CA PHE A 18 -38.92 31.18 26.70
C PHE A 18 -38.07 30.25 25.84
N LEU A 19 -37.32 29.38 26.52
CA LEU A 19 -36.64 28.27 25.86
C LEU A 19 -37.61 27.08 25.87
N PRO A 20 -38.02 26.56 24.70
CA PRO A 20 -38.87 25.37 24.64
C PRO A 20 -38.18 24.13 25.23
N PHE A 21 -36.87 24.19 25.44
CA PHE A 21 -36.06 23.19 26.13
C PHE A 21 -35.41 23.84 27.36
N LYS A 22 -35.82 23.43 28.56
CA LYS A 22 -35.12 23.76 29.82
C LYS A 22 -34.32 22.54 30.27
N PRO A 23 -32.98 22.52 30.11
CA PRO A 23 -32.17 21.33 30.36
C PRO A 23 -32.37 20.74 31.76
N GLY A 24 -32.42 21.59 32.79
CA GLY A 24 -32.65 21.13 34.17
C GLY A 24 -34.00 20.45 34.37
N THR A 25 -35.07 20.90 33.69
CA THR A 25 -36.40 20.30 33.79
C THR A 25 -36.44 18.94 33.09
N ILE A 26 -35.80 18.82 31.93
CA ILE A 26 -35.69 17.55 31.19
C ILE A 26 -34.87 16.52 32.00
N ILE A 27 -33.76 16.94 32.60
CA ILE A 27 -32.93 16.08 33.45
C ILE A 27 -33.72 15.61 34.69
N ALA A 28 -34.49 16.50 35.31
CA ALA A 28 -35.32 16.15 36.47
C ALA A 28 -36.44 15.17 36.10
N LEU A 29 -37.09 15.35 34.94
CA LEU A 29 -38.10 14.43 34.41
C LEU A 29 -37.49 13.06 34.09
N ALA A 30 -36.34 13.03 33.40
CA ALA A 30 -35.63 11.79 33.08
C ALA A 30 -35.22 11.03 34.35
N LYS A 31 -34.74 11.73 35.38
CA LYS A 31 -34.41 11.12 36.68
C LYS A 31 -35.64 10.54 37.37
N LYS A 32 -36.76 11.26 37.34
CA LYS A 32 -38.03 10.80 37.91
C LYS A 32 -38.55 9.53 37.22
N GLU A 33 -38.51 9.48 35.89
CA GLU A 33 -38.89 8.29 35.11
C GLU A 33 -37.95 7.10 35.39
N LEU A 34 -36.64 7.36 35.50
CA LEU A 34 -35.64 6.35 35.82
C LEU A 34 -35.81 5.76 37.24
N ASP A 35 -36.26 6.58 38.18
CA ASP A 35 -36.53 6.18 39.57
C ASP A 35 -37.89 5.49 39.72
N ALA A 36 -38.82 5.70 38.78
CA ALA A 36 -40.16 5.10 38.78
C ALA A 36 -40.23 3.71 38.14
N GLY A 37 -39.26 3.35 37.29
CA GLY A 37 -39.20 2.05 36.61
C GLY A 37 -38.79 0.87 37.51
N THR A 38 -38.93 -0.36 37.01
CA THR A 38 -38.47 -1.54 37.74
C THR A 38 -36.94 -1.60 37.80
N LYS A 39 -36.38 -2.44 38.71
CA LYS A 39 -34.91 -2.62 38.82
C LYS A 39 -34.28 -3.07 37.49
N VAL A 40 -35.02 -3.85 36.70
CA VAL A 40 -34.58 -4.33 35.38
C VAL A 40 -34.57 -3.19 34.36
N ASP A 41 -35.63 -2.39 34.31
CA ASP A 41 -35.74 -1.24 33.39
C ASP A 41 -34.64 -0.21 33.63
N ARG A 42 -34.34 0.03 34.91
CA ARG A 42 -33.26 0.93 35.33
C ARG A 42 -31.90 0.42 34.89
N ALA A 43 -31.62 -0.87 35.10
CA ALA A 43 -30.38 -1.49 34.64
C ALA A 43 -30.25 -1.43 33.11
N LEU A 44 -31.34 -1.72 32.39
CA LEU A 44 -31.37 -1.69 30.93
C LEU A 44 -31.11 -0.27 30.39
N THR A 45 -31.69 0.75 31.02
CA THR A 45 -31.48 2.15 30.64
C THR A 45 -30.05 2.61 30.90
N ILE A 46 -29.45 2.21 32.03
CA ILE A 46 -28.02 2.50 32.32
C ILE A 46 -27.12 1.85 31.27
N ILE A 47 -27.36 0.57 30.94
CA ILE A 47 -26.60 -0.15 29.91
C ILE A 47 -26.74 0.55 28.56
N LEU A 48 -27.95 0.98 28.19
CA LEU A 48 -28.20 1.69 26.94
C LEU A 48 -27.43 3.02 26.87
N VAL A 49 -27.43 3.82 27.93
CA VAL A 49 -26.67 5.08 27.97
C VAL A 49 -25.17 4.82 27.81
N ILE A 50 -24.63 3.82 28.50
CA ILE A 50 -23.23 3.42 28.36
C ILE A 50 -22.93 2.98 26.93
N ALA A 51 -23.81 2.19 26.31
CA ALA A 51 -23.66 1.73 24.93
C ALA A 51 -23.60 2.92 23.94
N ILE A 52 -24.50 3.90 24.09
CA ILE A 52 -24.52 5.10 23.25
C ILE A 52 -23.23 5.91 23.43
N LEU A 53 -22.81 6.16 24.67
CA LEU A 53 -21.57 6.89 24.95
C LEU A 53 -20.35 6.16 24.38
N SER A 54 -20.28 4.84 24.56
CA SER A 54 -19.18 4.03 24.02
C SER A 54 -19.12 4.07 22.50
N SER A 55 -20.27 4.08 21.81
CA SER A 55 -20.36 4.19 20.36
C SER A 55 -19.83 5.53 19.85
N VAL A 56 -20.22 6.64 20.51
CA VAL A 56 -19.72 7.98 20.15
C VAL A 56 -18.21 8.09 20.38
N ILE A 57 -17.70 7.56 21.49
CA ILE A 57 -16.26 7.54 21.79
C ILE A 57 -15.51 6.70 20.74
N ALA A 58 -16.01 5.52 20.41
CA ALA A 58 -15.40 4.65 19.40
C ALA A 58 -15.37 5.32 18.02
N LEU A 59 -16.45 6.01 17.63
CA LEU A 59 -16.49 6.76 16.38
C LEU A 59 -15.47 7.90 16.36
N ALA A 60 -15.41 8.70 17.44
CA ALA A 60 -14.42 9.77 17.56
C ALA A 60 -12.99 9.23 17.50
N TYR A 61 -12.74 8.07 18.12
CA TYR A 61 -11.43 7.41 18.08
C TYR A 61 -11.04 6.99 16.66
N VAL A 62 -11.93 6.35 15.91
CA VAL A 62 -11.67 5.92 14.52
C VAL A 62 -11.35 7.09 13.60
N ILE A 63 -12.01 8.23 13.80
CA ILE A 63 -11.76 9.44 13.00
C ILE A 63 -10.43 10.10 13.41
N ALA A 64 -10.13 10.15 14.71
CA ALA A 64 -8.95 10.83 15.21
C ALA A 64 -7.64 10.05 15.03
N VAL A 65 -7.71 8.72 14.99
CA VAL A 65 -6.55 7.83 14.89
C VAL A 65 -6.69 6.98 13.63
N PRO A 66 -6.23 7.47 12.46
CA PRO A 66 -6.16 6.64 11.27
C PRO A 66 -5.31 5.42 11.59
N ARG A 67 -5.81 4.23 11.26
CA ARG A 67 -5.05 2.99 11.48
C ARG A 67 -3.79 3.08 10.64
N GLN A 68 -2.63 2.89 11.28
CA GLN A 68 -1.39 2.65 10.54
C GLN A 68 -1.62 1.39 9.69
N GLY A 69 -1.42 1.54 8.38
CA GLY A 69 -1.52 0.41 7.46
C GLY A 69 -0.45 -0.63 7.77
N GLU A 70 -0.57 -1.82 7.16
CA GLU A 70 0.52 -2.79 7.18
C GLU A 70 1.77 -2.17 6.52
N SER A 71 2.96 -2.55 7.01
CA SER A 71 4.22 -2.19 6.38
C SER A 71 4.47 -3.09 5.18
N PHE A 72 4.64 -2.50 4.00
CA PHE A 72 4.96 -3.24 2.78
C PHE A 72 5.72 -2.36 1.79
N SER A 73 6.39 -3.01 0.85
CA SER A 73 6.96 -2.36 -0.34
C SER A 73 6.03 -2.54 -1.52
N GLU A 74 5.67 -1.44 -2.18
CA GLU A 74 4.95 -1.48 -3.45
C GLU A 74 5.98 -1.68 -4.57
N PHE A 75 5.77 -2.70 -5.40
CA PHE A 75 6.66 -3.03 -6.50
C PHE A 75 5.84 -3.39 -7.73
N TYR A 76 6.03 -2.66 -8.84
CA TYR A 76 5.24 -2.86 -10.05
C TYR A 76 6.03 -2.56 -11.32
N ILE A 77 5.49 -3.06 -12.45
CA ILE A 77 6.00 -2.79 -13.79
C ILE A 77 4.85 -2.27 -14.64
N LEU A 78 5.12 -1.24 -15.46
CA LEU A 78 4.21 -0.72 -16.46
C LEU A 78 4.81 -0.92 -17.85
N GLY A 79 3.96 -1.20 -18.83
CA GLY A 79 4.34 -1.19 -20.24
C GLY A 79 4.55 0.25 -20.75
N PRO A 80 5.01 0.41 -22.00
CA PRO A 80 5.37 1.72 -22.58
C PRO A 80 4.26 2.78 -22.56
N GLY A 81 3.00 2.38 -22.42
CA GLY A 81 1.85 3.28 -22.31
C GLY A 81 1.57 3.80 -20.88
N GLY A 82 2.44 3.54 -19.90
CA GLY A 82 2.24 3.91 -18.50
C GLY A 82 1.09 3.16 -17.82
N LYS A 83 0.79 1.95 -18.32
CA LYS A 83 -0.28 1.08 -17.80
C LYS A 83 0.28 -0.31 -17.60
N ALA A 84 -0.35 -1.08 -16.73
CA ALA A 84 -0.05 -2.49 -16.52
C ALA A 84 -0.55 -3.39 -17.68
N ALA A 85 -0.30 -2.96 -18.92
CA ALA A 85 -0.77 -3.57 -20.16
C ALA A 85 0.22 -3.28 -21.29
N ASN A 86 0.12 -4.05 -22.37
CA ASN A 86 0.96 -3.89 -23.57
C ASN A 86 2.47 -3.97 -23.26
N TYR A 87 2.86 -4.90 -22.39
CA TYR A 87 4.27 -5.21 -22.16
C TYR A 87 4.92 -5.75 -23.43
N PRO A 88 6.23 -5.51 -23.64
CA PRO A 88 6.98 -6.15 -24.72
C PRO A 88 6.87 -7.68 -24.59
N GLN A 89 6.56 -8.35 -25.70
CA GLN A 89 6.39 -9.81 -25.75
C GLN A 89 7.27 -10.47 -26.80
N ASN A 90 7.50 -9.84 -27.95
CA ASN A 90 8.39 -10.35 -28.99
C ASN A 90 9.55 -9.38 -29.12
N LEU A 91 10.77 -9.89 -29.03
CA LEU A 91 12.00 -9.09 -29.08
C LEU A 91 12.98 -9.72 -30.05
N THR A 92 13.68 -8.87 -30.79
CA THR A 92 14.82 -9.28 -31.62
C THR A 92 16.11 -9.10 -30.84
N VAL A 93 17.09 -9.98 -31.04
CA VAL A 93 18.42 -9.81 -30.44
C VAL A 93 19.01 -8.45 -30.85
N GLY A 94 19.52 -7.69 -29.87
CA GLY A 94 20.06 -6.35 -30.08
C GLY A 94 19.00 -5.23 -30.25
N GLU A 95 17.71 -5.54 -30.18
CA GLU A 95 16.64 -4.53 -30.14
C GLU A 95 16.49 -3.96 -28.73
N ASP A 96 16.56 -2.63 -28.61
CA ASP A 96 16.29 -1.94 -27.35
C ASP A 96 14.78 -1.78 -27.14
N THR A 97 14.31 -2.24 -25.99
CA THR A 97 12.94 -2.03 -25.52
C THR A 97 12.95 -1.48 -24.11
N TRP A 98 11.80 -1.04 -23.61
CA TRP A 98 11.73 -0.49 -22.25
C TRP A 98 10.43 -0.80 -21.54
N VAL A 99 10.52 -0.80 -20.22
CA VAL A 99 9.39 -0.87 -19.29
C VAL A 99 9.61 0.13 -18.16
N THR A 100 8.55 0.57 -17.51
CA THR A 100 8.68 1.39 -16.30
C THR A 100 8.64 0.48 -15.09
N VAL A 101 9.67 0.56 -14.23
CA VAL A 101 9.71 -0.13 -12.94
C VAL A 101 9.43 0.88 -11.85
N GLY A 102 8.44 0.60 -11.01
CA GLY A 102 8.01 1.46 -9.92
C GLY A 102 8.23 0.84 -8.55
N ILE A 103 8.63 1.67 -7.58
CA ILE A 103 8.87 1.28 -6.19
C ILE A 103 8.29 2.35 -5.27
N ALA A 104 7.53 1.94 -4.26
CA ALA A 104 7.13 2.81 -3.15
C ALA A 104 7.34 2.12 -1.80
N ASN A 105 7.75 2.90 -0.81
CA ASN A 105 8.14 2.41 0.50
C ASN A 105 7.09 2.77 1.57
N HIS A 106 6.37 1.77 2.06
CA HIS A 106 5.41 1.92 3.15
C HIS A 106 5.89 1.28 4.47
N ASN A 107 7.19 1.04 4.63
CA ASN A 107 7.76 0.27 5.76
C ASN A 107 8.12 1.09 7.03
N HIS A 108 7.58 2.30 7.19
CA HIS A 108 7.87 3.20 8.33
C HIS A 108 9.35 3.49 8.62
N ARG A 109 10.25 3.13 7.69
CA ARG A 109 11.69 3.36 7.76
C ARG A 109 12.24 3.63 6.36
N THR A 110 13.38 4.30 6.28
CA THR A 110 14.13 4.42 5.04
C THR A 110 14.73 3.07 4.66
N ILE A 111 14.55 2.64 3.41
CA ILE A 111 15.05 1.37 2.88
C ILE A 111 15.90 1.63 1.65
N ASN A 112 17.03 0.92 1.53
CA ASN A 112 17.82 0.88 0.31
C ASN A 112 17.35 -0.26 -0.59
N TYR A 113 16.56 0.06 -1.60
CA TYR A 113 16.06 -0.92 -2.56
C TYR A 113 17.11 -1.22 -3.62
N THR A 114 17.26 -2.49 -3.95
CA THR A 114 18.06 -2.96 -5.11
C THR A 114 17.16 -3.79 -6.00
N VAL A 115 17.07 -3.42 -7.27
CA VAL A 115 16.43 -4.24 -8.30
C VAL A 115 17.51 -4.98 -9.07
N GLU A 116 17.37 -6.29 -9.18
CA GLU A 116 18.18 -7.15 -10.05
C GLU A 116 17.32 -7.66 -11.20
N VAL A 117 17.85 -7.58 -12.42
CA VAL A 117 17.15 -7.98 -13.64
C VAL A 117 17.82 -9.21 -14.24
N TRP A 118 17.03 -10.26 -14.45
CA TRP A 118 17.50 -11.56 -14.91
C TRP A 118 16.70 -12.03 -16.11
N LEU A 119 17.37 -12.54 -17.14
CA LEU A 119 16.73 -13.17 -18.29
C LEU A 119 16.97 -14.67 -18.21
N VAL A 120 15.90 -15.46 -18.16
CA VAL A 120 15.99 -16.91 -17.96
C VAL A 120 15.18 -17.67 -18.99
N ASN A 121 15.77 -18.74 -19.51
CA ASN A 121 15.06 -19.81 -20.21
C ASN A 121 15.09 -21.04 -19.31
N TYR A 122 13.92 -21.50 -18.89
CA TYR A 122 13.80 -22.70 -18.08
C TYR A 122 12.57 -23.51 -18.49
N THR A 123 12.62 -24.80 -18.19
CA THR A 123 11.46 -25.68 -18.23
C THR A 123 11.08 -26.11 -16.81
N TYR A 124 9.79 -26.30 -16.60
CA TYR A 124 9.25 -26.85 -15.34
C TYR A 124 8.56 -28.17 -15.67
N ALA A 125 9.17 -29.27 -15.24
CA ALA A 125 8.66 -30.63 -15.44
C ALA A 125 8.93 -31.44 -14.18
N ASP A 126 8.00 -32.31 -13.79
CA ASP A 126 8.14 -33.22 -12.64
C ASP A 126 8.52 -32.53 -11.31
N ASN A 127 7.99 -31.32 -11.09
CA ASN A 127 8.32 -30.43 -9.95
C ASN A 127 9.80 -29.97 -9.88
N ILE A 128 10.51 -30.05 -11.00
CA ILE A 128 11.90 -29.62 -11.12
C ILE A 128 11.96 -28.48 -12.14
N THR A 129 12.56 -27.36 -11.72
CA THR A 129 12.93 -26.26 -12.62
C THR A 129 14.30 -26.54 -13.21
N THR A 130 14.39 -26.75 -14.52
CA THR A 130 15.66 -26.92 -15.22
C THR A 130 16.00 -25.66 -16.00
N ILE A 131 17.09 -25.00 -15.63
CA ILE A 131 17.57 -23.81 -16.33
C ILE A 131 18.32 -24.23 -17.61
N HIS A 132 17.90 -23.67 -18.74
CA HIS A 132 18.57 -23.84 -20.03
C HIS A 132 19.53 -22.69 -20.34
N HIS A 133 19.18 -21.47 -19.95
CA HIS A 133 20.02 -20.28 -20.05
C HIS A 133 19.67 -19.29 -18.93
N LEU A 134 20.67 -18.60 -18.38
CA LEU A 134 20.48 -17.61 -17.32
C LEU A 134 21.43 -16.42 -17.53
N TYR A 135 20.88 -15.23 -17.73
CA TYR A 135 21.67 -14.01 -17.90
C TYR A 135 21.34 -13.02 -16.78
N TYR A 136 22.37 -12.55 -16.10
CA TYR A 136 22.26 -11.38 -15.23
C TYR A 136 22.39 -10.13 -16.08
N MET A 137 21.30 -9.38 -16.27
CA MET A 137 21.27 -8.26 -17.22
C MET A 137 21.75 -6.98 -16.56
N ASP A 138 21.07 -6.56 -15.49
CA ASP A 138 21.38 -5.29 -14.87
C ASP A 138 20.98 -5.24 -13.40
N THR A 139 21.46 -4.20 -12.74
CA THR A 139 21.05 -3.84 -11.39
C THR A 139 21.04 -2.34 -11.21
N PHE A 140 20.06 -1.88 -10.44
CA PHE A 140 20.01 -0.50 -10.00
C PHE A 140 19.46 -0.43 -8.58
N ASN A 141 19.90 0.59 -7.85
CA ASN A 141 19.48 0.82 -6.48
C ASN A 141 18.83 2.18 -6.31
N LYS A 142 17.98 2.26 -5.29
CA LYS A 142 17.34 3.50 -4.88
C LYS A 142 17.02 3.44 -3.39
N THR A 143 17.57 4.38 -2.65
CA THR A 143 17.13 4.61 -1.26
C THR A 143 15.87 5.46 -1.25
N LEU A 144 14.84 4.98 -0.55
CA LEU A 144 13.54 5.64 -0.45
C LEU A 144 13.16 5.80 1.02
N ASP A 145 12.77 7.02 1.40
CA ASP A 145 12.13 7.28 2.68
C ASP A 145 10.71 6.69 2.71
N HIS A 146 10.19 6.47 3.92
CA HIS A 146 8.82 6.01 4.08
C HIS A 146 7.81 7.08 3.61
N VAL A 147 6.80 6.63 2.88
CA VAL A 147 5.61 7.42 2.53
C VAL A 147 4.36 6.71 3.04
N GLU A 148 3.41 7.46 3.58
CA GLU A 148 2.13 6.90 4.04
C GLU A 148 1.24 6.54 2.85
N VAL A 149 0.42 5.50 3.01
CA VAL A 149 -0.62 5.15 2.04
C VAL A 149 -1.81 6.09 2.25
N ASP A 150 -2.11 6.92 1.26
CA ASP A 150 -3.29 7.80 1.25
C ASP A 150 -4.35 7.23 0.31
N LEU A 151 -5.45 6.71 0.89
CA LEU A 151 -6.56 6.09 0.15
C LEU A 151 -7.55 7.11 -0.41
N GLU A 152 -7.49 8.37 0.01
CA GLU A 152 -8.43 9.42 -0.42
C GLU A 152 -7.89 10.24 -1.59
N LYS A 153 -6.56 10.32 -1.72
CA LYS A 153 -5.90 11.03 -2.80
C LYS A 153 -5.77 10.18 -4.05
N LYS A 154 -5.59 10.86 -5.20
CA LYS A 154 -5.16 10.19 -6.43
C LYS A 154 -3.78 9.59 -6.18
N TRP A 155 -3.62 8.32 -6.54
CA TRP A 155 -2.35 7.63 -6.48
C TRP A 155 -1.27 8.40 -7.26
N THR A 156 -0.08 8.46 -6.67
CA THR A 156 1.10 9.08 -7.27
C THR A 156 2.31 8.19 -6.99
N ALA A 157 3.06 7.85 -8.03
CA ALA A 157 4.29 7.11 -7.89
C ALA A 157 5.29 7.85 -6.98
N GLN A 158 5.92 7.12 -6.06
CA GLN A 158 7.05 7.64 -5.27
C GLN A 158 8.33 7.62 -6.11
N TYR A 159 8.62 6.50 -6.75
CA TYR A 159 9.75 6.33 -7.63
C TYR A 159 9.39 5.45 -8.83
N GLU A 160 9.71 5.94 -10.02
CA GLU A 160 9.62 5.21 -11.27
C GLU A 160 10.91 5.40 -12.06
N LYS A 161 11.33 4.32 -12.73
CA LYS A 161 12.46 4.32 -13.65
C LYS A 161 12.02 3.69 -14.96
N ASN A 162 12.26 4.38 -16.08
CA ASN A 162 12.19 3.76 -17.40
C ASN A 162 13.44 2.90 -17.58
N TYR A 163 13.27 1.60 -17.39
CA TYR A 163 14.30 0.61 -17.57
C TYR A 163 14.33 0.18 -19.04
N THR A 164 15.38 0.57 -19.74
CA THR A 164 15.65 0.17 -21.12
C THR A 164 16.59 -1.04 -21.08
N PHE A 165 16.29 -2.05 -21.88
CA PHE A 165 17.09 -3.26 -21.99
C PHE A 165 17.07 -3.80 -23.40
N SER A 166 18.16 -4.47 -23.76
CA SER A 166 18.27 -5.26 -24.98
C SER A 166 18.66 -6.68 -24.63
N VAL A 167 18.22 -7.61 -25.48
CA VAL A 167 18.57 -9.02 -25.34
C VAL A 167 20.07 -9.19 -25.66
N PRO A 168 20.86 -9.87 -24.81
CA PRO A 168 22.29 -10.11 -25.06
C PRO A 168 22.53 -10.76 -26.44
N ALA A 169 23.58 -10.34 -27.13
CA ALA A 169 23.87 -10.76 -28.51
C ALA A 169 24.05 -12.28 -28.67
N GLU A 170 24.47 -12.97 -27.60
CA GLU A 170 24.70 -14.42 -27.58
C GLU A 170 23.43 -15.23 -27.27
N THR A 171 22.29 -14.56 -27.04
CA THR A 171 21.04 -15.21 -26.68
C THR A 171 20.49 -16.00 -27.85
N VAL A 172 20.24 -17.29 -27.64
CA VAL A 172 19.60 -18.17 -28.62
C VAL A 172 18.10 -17.87 -28.68
N GLU A 173 17.51 -17.98 -29.87
CA GLU A 173 16.06 -17.87 -30.06
C GLU A 173 15.28 -18.82 -29.14
N GLY A 174 14.13 -18.35 -28.64
CA GLY A 174 13.30 -19.17 -27.76
C GLY A 174 12.37 -18.37 -26.84
N LYS A 175 11.78 -19.07 -25.88
CA LYS A 175 10.90 -18.49 -24.87
C LYS A 175 11.68 -18.21 -23.59
N TYR A 176 11.67 -16.96 -23.17
CA TYR A 176 12.38 -16.50 -21.99
C TYR A 176 11.41 -15.82 -21.03
N LYS A 177 11.84 -15.68 -19.79
CA LYS A 177 11.21 -14.82 -18.79
C LYS A 177 12.21 -13.78 -18.34
N LEU A 178 11.78 -12.52 -18.34
CA LEU A 178 12.52 -11.41 -17.74
C LEU A 178 12.02 -11.21 -16.32
N TRP A 179 12.87 -11.47 -15.34
CA TRP A 179 12.58 -11.34 -13.93
C TRP A 179 13.17 -10.05 -13.37
N PHE A 180 12.38 -9.40 -12.52
CA PHE A 180 12.79 -8.29 -11.69
C PHE A 180 12.68 -8.73 -10.24
N LEU A 181 13.80 -8.74 -9.53
CA LEU A 181 13.91 -9.16 -8.15
C LEU A 181 14.16 -7.91 -7.29
N LEU A 182 13.28 -7.60 -6.34
CA LEU A 182 13.42 -6.41 -5.49
C LEU A 182 13.90 -6.80 -4.09
N LYS A 183 15.07 -6.30 -3.74
CA LYS A 183 15.69 -6.51 -2.43
C LYS A 183 15.63 -5.27 -1.56
N GLU A 184 15.37 -5.49 -0.28
CA GLU A 184 15.38 -4.47 0.75
C GLU A 184 16.66 -4.57 1.59
N ASP A 185 17.50 -3.54 1.57
CA ASP A 185 18.80 -3.51 2.27
C ASP A 185 19.72 -4.70 1.95
N GLY A 186 19.45 -5.37 0.83
CA GLY A 186 20.12 -6.60 0.41
C GLY A 186 21.43 -6.32 -0.29
N LYS A 187 22.35 -7.28 -0.21
CA LYS A 187 23.56 -7.26 -1.04
C LYS A 187 23.19 -7.51 -2.49
N VAL A 188 23.82 -6.76 -3.39
CA VAL A 188 23.71 -6.94 -4.84
C VAL A 188 24.45 -8.21 -5.24
N TYR A 189 23.90 -8.95 -6.21
CA TYR A 189 24.66 -9.99 -6.89
C TYR A 189 25.87 -9.41 -7.63
N ASP A 190 27.07 -9.96 -7.39
CA ASP A 190 28.35 -9.46 -7.93
C ASP A 190 28.92 -10.35 -9.05
N GLY A 191 28.04 -10.99 -9.84
CA GLY A 191 28.45 -11.86 -10.94
C GLY A 191 28.60 -11.13 -12.29
N ALA A 192 29.13 -11.85 -13.27
CA ALA A 192 29.29 -11.33 -14.63
C ALA A 192 27.92 -11.02 -15.26
N LYS A 193 27.83 -9.84 -15.88
CA LYS A 193 26.64 -9.43 -16.65
C LYS A 193 26.69 -9.96 -18.07
N ASP A 194 25.52 -10.14 -18.67
CA ASP A 194 25.31 -10.46 -20.10
C ASP A 194 25.99 -11.73 -20.64
N SER A 195 26.51 -12.58 -19.75
CA SER A 195 27.02 -13.92 -20.05
C SER A 195 26.08 -15.00 -19.55
N ASP A 196 26.03 -16.17 -20.21
CA ASP A 196 25.24 -17.30 -19.70
C ASP A 196 25.87 -17.87 -18.43
N LEU A 197 25.14 -17.74 -17.33
CA LEU A 197 25.53 -18.14 -15.98
C LEU A 197 25.00 -19.52 -15.59
N ARG A 198 24.41 -20.27 -16.53
CA ARG A 198 23.94 -21.65 -16.25
C ARG A 198 25.06 -22.52 -15.65
N GLY A 199 24.72 -23.29 -14.62
CA GLY A 199 25.64 -24.21 -13.96
C GLY A 199 26.66 -23.53 -13.04
N THR A 200 26.62 -22.21 -12.90
CA THR A 200 27.38 -21.46 -11.90
C THR A 200 26.59 -21.32 -10.61
N GLY A 201 27.20 -20.81 -9.53
CA GLY A 201 26.47 -20.47 -8.30
C GLY A 201 25.38 -19.41 -8.46
N ALA A 202 25.32 -18.72 -9.61
CA ALA A 202 24.22 -17.82 -9.96
C ALA A 202 22.87 -18.54 -10.06
N GLU A 203 22.89 -19.79 -10.53
CA GLU A 203 21.69 -20.59 -10.75
C GLU A 203 20.99 -20.91 -9.43
N SER A 204 21.72 -21.43 -8.45
CA SER A 204 21.18 -21.66 -7.10
C SER A 204 20.71 -20.36 -6.45
N TYR A 205 21.50 -19.30 -6.59
CA TYR A 205 21.16 -17.98 -6.06
C TYR A 205 19.85 -17.44 -6.64
N PHE A 206 19.65 -17.56 -7.95
CA PHE A 206 18.43 -17.14 -8.63
C PHE A 206 17.23 -18.01 -8.23
N LEU A 207 17.40 -19.34 -8.24
CA LEU A 207 16.35 -20.29 -7.89
C LEU A 207 15.88 -20.15 -6.44
N ASP A 208 16.80 -19.95 -5.50
CA ASP A 208 16.47 -19.72 -4.08
C ASP A 208 15.59 -18.47 -3.93
N TYR A 209 15.90 -17.40 -4.66
CA TYR A 209 15.16 -16.15 -4.56
C TYR A 209 13.77 -16.23 -5.20
N ILE A 210 13.64 -16.86 -6.38
CA ILE A 210 12.31 -17.03 -7.00
C ILE A 210 11.46 -18.11 -6.30
N GLY A 211 12.09 -18.99 -5.53
CA GLY A 211 11.42 -20.03 -4.73
C GLY A 211 10.92 -19.52 -3.38
N ASP A 212 11.46 -18.40 -2.90
CA ASP A 212 11.01 -17.74 -1.68
C ASP A 212 9.65 -17.08 -1.88
N ARG A 213 8.70 -17.39 -0.98
CA ARG A 213 7.33 -16.85 -1.04
C ARG A 213 7.24 -15.41 -0.56
N ASP A 214 8.21 -14.99 0.24
CA ASP A 214 8.25 -13.64 0.81
C ASP A 214 9.11 -12.70 -0.05
N ALA A 215 9.72 -13.20 -1.13
CA ALA A 215 10.51 -12.41 -2.06
C ALA A 215 9.63 -11.60 -3.03
N TYR A 216 9.98 -10.33 -3.21
CA TYR A 216 9.36 -9.45 -4.20
C TYR A 216 9.90 -9.77 -5.60
N THR A 217 9.07 -10.47 -6.39
CA THR A 217 9.42 -10.85 -7.75
C THR A 217 8.33 -10.45 -8.74
N LEU A 218 8.75 -9.96 -9.90
CA LEU A 218 7.89 -9.70 -11.05
C LEU A 218 8.53 -10.32 -12.29
N ASN A 219 7.73 -10.83 -13.22
CA ASN A 219 8.26 -11.37 -14.47
C ASN A 219 7.41 -11.06 -15.70
N LEU A 220 8.08 -10.97 -16.84
CA LEU A 220 7.48 -10.83 -18.16
C LEU A 220 7.84 -12.04 -19.03
N ASN A 221 6.88 -12.52 -19.82
CA ASN A 221 7.13 -13.58 -20.80
C ASN A 221 7.59 -12.95 -22.11
N LEU A 222 8.72 -13.44 -22.64
CA LEU A 222 9.34 -12.93 -23.85
C LEU A 222 9.54 -14.08 -24.86
N ASN A 223 9.26 -13.80 -26.13
CA ASN A 223 9.67 -14.60 -27.27
C ASN A 223 10.84 -13.86 -27.93
N ILE A 224 12.00 -14.50 -27.94
CA ILE A 224 13.23 -13.94 -28.51
C ILE A 224 13.47 -14.57 -29.86
N THR A 225 13.68 -13.74 -30.88
CA THR A 225 14.09 -14.14 -32.23
C THR A 225 15.48 -13.59 -32.53
N ALA A 226 16.28 -14.38 -33.25
CA ALA A 226 17.61 -13.97 -33.72
C ALA A 226 17.54 -12.88 -34.81
#